data_AF-A0A550HSU9-F1
#
_entry.id   AF-A0A550HSU9-F1
#
_cell.length_a   1.000
_cell.length_b   1.000
_cell.length_c   1.000
_cell.angle_alpha   90.00
_cell.angle_beta   90.00
_cell.angle_gamma   90.00
#
_symmetry.space_group_name_H-M   'P 1'
#
loop_
_entity.id
_entity.type
_entity.pdbx_description
1 polymer ?
#
loop_
_entity_poly.entity_id
_entity_poly.type
_entity_poly.pdbx_seq_one_letter_code
_entity_poly.pdbx_strand_id
1 'polypeptide(L)'
;MQNDMTRRSVVKSATVIGAAAALGSVVPGTAVAAPKETPKSGPLSAPKKLPTSANGWTLEKEANHVSTVWTRPVAGTGLEVDVRVGDVELILVHVIRRFHYEVEQISRIDLAGWQGTGKLRKALPESNLASGTAVRIRPGASAKGGLFPLQELTLRDILADCEGVVRWGGDDDEVNESLFYIDAGPDDVRVTKVADKLRGWDATPGEGAGVTVNVQSPSRRDRADRLARAQREG
;
A
#
# COMPACT_ATOMS: atom_id res chain seq x y z
N MET A 1 -5.90 -40.06 -21.83
CA MET A 1 -4.67 -39.42 -22.33
C MET A 1 -4.15 -38.51 -21.23
N GLN A 2 -3.02 -38.86 -20.62
CA GLN A 2 -2.30 -38.02 -19.66
C GLN A 2 -1.28 -37.18 -20.43
N ASN A 3 -1.25 -35.88 -20.18
CA ASN A 3 -0.23 -34.98 -20.71
C ASN A 3 0.63 -34.46 -19.54
N ASP A 4 1.59 -35.27 -19.10
CA ASP A 4 2.69 -34.80 -18.27
C ASP A 4 3.57 -33.88 -19.11
N MET A 5 3.65 -32.59 -18.75
CA MET A 5 4.65 -31.68 -19.31
C MET A 5 5.66 -31.27 -18.24
N THR A 6 6.83 -31.89 -18.35
CA THR A 6 7.96 -31.73 -17.41
C THR A 6 8.74 -30.44 -17.68
N ARG A 7 9.38 -29.95 -16.60
CA ARG A 7 10.10 -28.68 -16.47
C ARG A 7 11.40 -28.60 -17.29
N ARG A 8 11.88 -27.35 -17.43
CA ARG A 8 13.24 -26.89 -17.79
C ARG A 8 13.69 -27.06 -19.26
N SER A 9 13.76 -25.93 -19.95
CA SER A 9 14.82 -25.68 -20.95
C SER A 9 15.78 -24.62 -20.40
N VAL A 10 17.05 -24.97 -20.27
CA VAL A 10 18.15 -24.05 -19.95
C VAL A 10 18.96 -23.87 -21.22
N VAL A 11 19.03 -22.65 -21.75
CA VAL A 11 19.91 -22.33 -22.88
C VAL A 11 21.21 -21.75 -22.33
N LYS A 12 22.31 -22.48 -22.53
CA LYS A 12 23.68 -22.02 -22.31
C LYS A 12 24.44 -22.04 -23.63
N SER A 13 25.35 -21.08 -23.77
CA SER A 13 26.52 -21.09 -24.64
C SER A 13 26.32 -20.90 -26.15
N ALA A 14 26.96 -19.85 -26.67
CA ALA A 14 27.71 -19.90 -27.92
C ALA A 14 28.99 -19.04 -27.74
N THR A 15 30.14 -19.54 -28.20
CA THR A 15 31.47 -18.95 -27.95
C THR A 15 32.41 -19.22 -29.14
N VAL A 16 33.27 -18.23 -29.47
CA VAL A 16 34.40 -18.28 -30.44
C VAL A 16 33.96 -18.53 -31.92
N ILE A 17 34.62 -18.21 -33.04
CA ILE A 17 35.98 -17.75 -33.49
C ILE A 17 35.76 -16.68 -34.61
N GLY A 18 36.61 -15.70 -34.94
CA GLY A 18 37.99 -15.34 -34.52
C GLY A 18 38.47 -13.98 -35.06
N ALA A 19 39.46 -13.93 -35.96
CA ALA A 19 40.15 -12.70 -36.39
C ALA A 19 40.54 -12.64 -37.89
N ALA A 20 40.73 -11.43 -38.43
CA ALA A 20 41.84 -11.03 -39.33
C ALA A 20 41.87 -9.50 -39.54
N ALA A 21 43.04 -8.94 -39.86
CA ALA A 21 43.29 -7.49 -39.87
C ALA A 21 43.24 -6.84 -41.27
N ALA A 22 43.04 -5.52 -41.30
CA ALA A 22 43.42 -4.66 -42.42
C ALA A 22 44.23 -3.47 -41.89
N LEU A 23 45.47 -3.32 -42.39
CA LEU A 23 46.35 -2.19 -42.06
C LEU A 23 45.93 -0.97 -42.87
N GLY A 24 45.47 0.08 -42.19
CA GLY A 24 45.18 1.39 -42.79
C GLY A 24 45.73 2.49 -41.89
N SER A 25 46.77 3.18 -42.34
CA SER A 25 47.42 4.26 -41.60
C SER A 25 46.53 5.51 -41.58
N VAL A 26 45.74 5.65 -40.52
CA VAL A 26 45.01 6.89 -40.22
C VAL A 26 45.81 7.68 -39.18
N VAL A 27 46.16 8.92 -39.50
CA VAL A 27 46.85 9.83 -38.58
C VAL A 27 45.99 10.01 -37.32
N PRO A 28 46.53 9.85 -36.10
CA PRO A 28 45.79 10.17 -34.88
C PRO A 28 45.59 11.68 -34.81
N GLY A 29 44.45 12.16 -35.33
CA GLY A 29 43.96 13.49 -35.04
C GLY A 29 43.79 13.62 -33.54
N THR A 30 44.65 14.41 -32.90
CA THR A 30 44.55 14.69 -31.46
C THR A 30 43.23 15.38 -31.19
N ALA A 31 42.24 14.63 -30.69
CA ALA A 31 41.01 15.20 -30.18
C ALA A 31 41.35 16.06 -28.96
N VAL A 32 41.55 17.36 -29.20
CA VAL A 32 41.62 18.35 -28.14
C VAL A 32 40.26 18.32 -27.46
N ALA A 33 40.21 17.72 -26.27
CA ALA A 33 39.04 17.82 -25.42
C ALA A 33 38.76 19.31 -25.23
N ALA A 34 37.57 19.77 -25.65
CA ALA A 34 37.13 21.12 -25.35
C ALA A 34 37.31 21.34 -23.84
N PRO A 35 37.84 22.51 -23.41
CA PRO A 35 38.06 22.76 -21.99
C PRO A 35 36.72 22.54 -21.29
N LYS A 36 36.70 21.51 -20.45
CA LYS A 36 35.55 21.20 -19.62
C LYS A 36 35.42 22.36 -18.66
N GLU A 37 34.57 23.33 -18.99
CA GLU A 37 34.20 24.39 -18.05
C GLU A 37 33.78 23.68 -16.78
N THR A 38 34.64 23.74 -15.76
CA THR A 38 34.28 23.25 -14.44
C THR A 38 33.10 24.11 -14.02
N PRO A 39 31.87 23.55 -13.92
CA PRO A 39 30.77 24.30 -13.36
C PRO A 39 31.27 24.68 -11.98
N LYS A 40 31.26 25.98 -11.65
CA LYS A 40 31.65 26.43 -10.32
C LYS A 40 30.84 25.61 -9.34
N SER A 41 31.50 24.70 -8.63
CA SER A 41 30.87 23.79 -7.69
C SER A 41 30.52 24.57 -6.43
N GLY A 42 29.50 25.42 -6.56
CA GLY A 42 28.63 25.73 -5.44
C GLY A 42 28.13 24.42 -4.84
N PRO A 43 27.83 24.39 -3.54
CA PRO A 43 27.43 23.16 -2.87
C PRO A 43 26.30 22.51 -3.65
N LEU A 44 26.49 21.23 -4.01
CA LEU A 44 25.43 20.39 -4.58
C LEU A 44 24.26 20.47 -3.61
N SER A 45 23.22 21.22 -4.00
CA SER A 45 22.02 21.39 -3.19
C SER A 45 21.51 20.01 -2.84
N ALA A 46 21.46 19.70 -1.54
CA ALA A 46 21.04 18.38 -1.06
C ALA A 46 19.72 18.00 -1.73
N PRO A 47 19.57 16.75 -2.22
CA PRO A 47 18.40 16.36 -2.99
C PRO A 47 17.13 16.69 -2.21
N LYS A 48 16.29 17.55 -2.80
CA LYS A 48 15.12 18.12 -2.12
C LYS A 48 14.21 16.99 -1.66
N LYS A 49 14.14 16.78 -0.34
CA LYS A 49 13.31 15.72 0.26
C LYS A 49 11.88 15.85 -0.27
N LEU A 50 11.36 14.75 -0.81
CA LEU A 50 10.00 14.71 -1.35
C LEU A 50 9.00 14.97 -0.21
N PRO A 51 7.86 15.64 -0.48
CA PRO A 51 6.85 15.87 0.53
C PRO A 51 6.23 14.53 0.95
N THR A 52 5.89 14.43 2.24
CA THR A 52 5.29 13.23 2.84
C THR A 52 3.87 13.51 3.35
N SER A 53 3.08 12.45 3.51
CA SER A 53 1.82 12.45 4.26
C SER A 53 2.07 12.48 5.77
N ALA A 54 0.99 12.60 6.57
CA ALA A 54 1.05 12.64 8.03
C ALA A 54 1.76 11.41 8.62
N ASN A 55 1.53 10.21 8.08
CA ASN A 55 2.24 8.99 8.46
C ASN A 55 3.66 8.84 7.85
N GLY A 56 4.23 9.90 7.26
CA GLY A 56 5.62 9.93 6.80
C GLY A 56 5.91 9.30 5.43
N TRP A 57 4.92 8.76 4.73
CA TRP A 57 5.11 8.18 3.39
C TRP A 57 5.17 9.26 2.29
N THR A 58 5.96 9.03 1.25
CA THR A 58 6.07 9.95 0.10
C THR A 58 4.73 10.15 -0.61
N LEU A 59 4.38 11.40 -0.90
CA LEU A 59 3.19 11.75 -1.67
C LEU A 59 3.39 11.46 -3.15
N GLU A 60 2.41 10.82 -3.77
CA GLU A 60 2.38 10.59 -5.22
C GLU A 60 1.66 11.72 -5.95
N LYS A 61 2.09 12.02 -7.17
CA LYS A 61 1.43 13.02 -8.03
C LYS A 61 0.23 12.44 -8.78
N GLU A 62 0.35 11.19 -9.21
CA GLU A 62 -0.56 10.50 -10.10
C GLU A 62 -0.61 9.01 -9.71
N ALA A 63 -1.79 8.40 -9.70
CA ALA A 63 -1.92 6.94 -9.65
C ALA A 63 -1.75 6.35 -11.07
N ASN A 64 -1.31 5.09 -11.16
CA ASN A 64 -1.23 4.32 -12.41
C ASN A 64 -0.29 4.90 -13.50
N HIS A 65 0.64 5.79 -13.14
CA HIS A 65 1.59 6.40 -14.07
C HIS A 65 2.95 6.66 -13.39
N VAL A 66 3.91 5.75 -13.63
CA VAL A 66 5.30 5.79 -13.10
C VAL A 66 5.34 6.14 -11.59
N SER A 67 4.42 5.59 -10.82
CA SER A 67 4.26 5.85 -9.39
C SER A 67 4.16 4.55 -8.60
N THR A 68 4.23 4.66 -7.27
CA THR A 68 4.06 3.49 -6.37
C THR A 68 2.60 3.17 -6.05
N VAL A 69 1.64 3.88 -6.65
CA VAL A 69 0.19 3.71 -6.43
C VAL A 69 -0.47 3.18 -7.70
N TRP A 70 -1.17 2.06 -7.58
CA TRP A 70 -1.80 1.36 -8.71
C TRP A 70 -3.20 0.87 -8.34
N THR A 71 -4.04 0.68 -9.36
CA THR A 71 -5.36 0.05 -9.23
C THR A 71 -5.20 -1.43 -8.85
N ARG A 72 -5.74 -1.81 -7.69
CA ARG A 72 -5.70 -3.17 -7.15
C ARG A 72 -7.12 -3.74 -7.04
N PRO A 73 -7.37 -4.97 -7.54
CA PRO A 73 -8.68 -5.60 -7.41
C PRO A 73 -8.91 -6.11 -5.98
N VAL A 74 -10.11 -5.90 -5.46
CA VAL A 74 -10.53 -6.44 -4.16
C VAL A 74 -11.19 -7.80 -4.39
N ALA A 75 -10.44 -8.87 -4.12
CA ALA A 75 -10.81 -10.24 -4.47
C ALA A 75 -12.23 -10.62 -4.00
N GLY A 76 -13.05 -11.12 -4.94
CA GLY A 76 -14.42 -11.60 -4.71
C GLY A 76 -15.51 -10.52 -4.69
N THR A 77 -15.17 -9.23 -4.67
CA THR A 77 -16.16 -8.13 -4.52
C THR A 77 -16.54 -7.44 -5.83
N GLY A 78 -15.73 -7.58 -6.88
CA GLY A 78 -15.88 -6.82 -8.15
C GLY A 78 -15.49 -5.34 -8.04
N LEU A 79 -14.88 -4.94 -6.92
CA LEU A 79 -14.37 -3.60 -6.66
C LEU A 79 -12.86 -3.51 -6.96
N GLU A 80 -12.41 -2.31 -7.22
CA GLU A 80 -11.01 -1.95 -7.48
C GLU A 80 -10.68 -0.67 -6.70
N VAL A 81 -9.43 -0.52 -6.27
CA VAL A 81 -8.99 0.63 -5.47
C VAL A 81 -7.56 1.02 -5.82
N ASP A 82 -7.29 2.32 -5.98
CA ASP A 82 -5.93 2.83 -6.14
C ASP A 82 -5.22 2.91 -4.79
N VAL A 83 -4.22 2.07 -4.55
CA VAL A 83 -3.44 2.03 -3.29
C VAL A 83 -1.95 1.88 -3.58
N ARG A 84 -1.10 2.21 -2.59
CA ARG A 84 0.34 1.93 -2.69
C ARG A 84 0.57 0.42 -2.73
N VAL A 85 1.31 -0.03 -3.73
CA VAL A 85 1.63 -1.45 -3.95
C VAL A 85 2.52 -2.04 -2.85
N GLY A 86 2.45 -3.36 -2.68
CA GLY A 86 3.26 -4.09 -1.69
C GLY A 86 2.49 -4.36 -0.38
N ASP A 87 3.17 -4.23 0.76
CA ASP A 87 2.58 -4.56 2.07
C ASP A 87 1.37 -3.68 2.42
N VAL A 88 1.37 -2.40 2.01
CA VAL A 88 0.24 -1.47 2.18
C VAL A 88 -0.99 -1.93 1.40
N GLU A 89 -0.82 -2.33 0.14
CA GLU A 89 -1.88 -2.92 -0.69
C GLU A 89 -2.51 -4.11 0.02
N LEU A 90 -1.70 -5.07 0.47
CA LEU A 90 -2.20 -6.32 1.06
C LEU A 90 -3.05 -6.05 2.31
N ILE A 91 -2.61 -5.11 3.16
CA ILE A 91 -3.31 -4.71 4.37
C ILE A 91 -4.61 -3.97 4.06
N LEU A 92 -4.58 -2.94 3.20
CA LEU A 92 -5.77 -2.14 2.92
C LEU A 92 -6.81 -2.91 2.09
N VAL A 93 -6.39 -3.76 1.15
CA VAL A 93 -7.29 -4.65 0.41
C VAL A 93 -7.91 -5.70 1.33
N HIS A 94 -7.18 -6.23 2.33
CA HIS A 94 -7.75 -7.11 3.35
C HIS A 94 -8.87 -6.42 4.15
N VAL A 95 -8.64 -5.18 4.60
CA VAL A 95 -9.66 -4.40 5.34
C VAL A 95 -10.90 -4.15 4.48
N ILE A 96 -10.74 -3.72 3.22
CA ILE A 96 -11.89 -3.49 2.32
C ILE A 96 -12.66 -4.80 2.06
N ARG A 97 -11.95 -5.91 1.79
CA ARG A 97 -12.56 -7.23 1.55
C ARG A 97 -13.35 -7.70 2.77
N ARG A 98 -12.79 -7.60 3.98
CA ARG A 98 -13.52 -7.97 5.21
C ARG A 98 -14.63 -7.00 5.56
N PHE A 99 -14.51 -5.70 5.28
CA PHE A 99 -15.63 -4.77 5.46
C PHE A 99 -16.81 -5.16 4.55
N HIS A 100 -16.52 -5.43 3.26
CA HIS A 100 -17.54 -5.78 2.25
C HIS A 100 -18.36 -7.04 2.59
N TYR A 101 -17.73 -8.06 3.18
CA TYR A 101 -18.42 -9.29 3.59
C TYR A 101 -18.89 -9.27 5.05
N GLU A 102 -18.04 -8.77 5.95
CA GLU A 102 -18.16 -8.75 7.41
C GLU A 102 -19.19 -7.74 7.96
N VAL A 103 -19.23 -6.54 7.35
CA VAL A 103 -19.80 -5.32 7.95
C VAL A 103 -20.97 -4.78 7.11
N GLU A 104 -20.72 -4.48 5.83
CA GLU A 104 -21.71 -3.92 4.91
C GLU A 104 -21.20 -4.05 3.46
N GLN A 105 -22.08 -4.43 2.53
CA GLN A 105 -21.70 -4.57 1.12
C GLN A 105 -21.36 -3.20 0.51
N ILE A 106 -20.07 -2.99 0.21
CA ILE A 106 -19.57 -1.75 -0.39
C ILE A 106 -19.98 -1.67 -1.87
N SER A 107 -20.58 -0.55 -2.29
CA SER A 107 -20.83 -0.24 -3.70
C SER A 107 -19.62 0.43 -4.38
N ARG A 108 -19.56 0.44 -5.72
CA ARG A 108 -18.45 1.07 -6.46
C ARG A 108 -18.29 2.58 -6.17
N ILE A 109 -19.36 3.29 -5.83
CA ILE A 109 -19.29 4.72 -5.47
C ILE A 109 -18.88 4.94 -4.01
N ASP A 110 -18.99 3.91 -3.17
CA ASP A 110 -18.69 3.93 -1.74
C ASP A 110 -17.27 3.44 -1.42
N LEU A 111 -16.40 3.34 -2.42
CA LEU A 111 -14.98 3.04 -2.25
C LEU A 111 -14.13 4.07 -3.00
N ALA A 112 -13.19 4.71 -2.30
CA ALA A 112 -12.19 5.57 -2.91
C ALA A 112 -10.78 5.26 -2.36
N GLY A 113 -9.81 5.19 -3.26
CA GLY A 113 -8.40 5.00 -2.93
C GLY A 113 -7.64 6.31 -2.86
N TRP A 114 -6.49 6.34 -3.54
CA TRP A 114 -5.63 7.50 -3.68
C TRP A 114 -6.36 8.76 -4.15
N GLN A 115 -5.98 9.91 -3.57
CA GLN A 115 -6.51 11.22 -3.94
C GLN A 115 -5.37 12.24 -3.97
N GLY A 116 -5.23 12.97 -5.08
CA GLY A 116 -4.21 14.01 -5.23
C GLY A 116 -4.28 15.10 -4.16
N THR A 117 -3.13 15.70 -3.82
CA THR A 117 -2.96 16.60 -2.66
C THR A 117 -3.82 17.88 -2.67
N GLY A 118 -4.47 18.23 -3.78
CA GLY A 118 -5.05 19.55 -4.03
C GLY A 118 -6.14 20.01 -3.04
N LYS A 119 -6.82 19.08 -2.37
CA LYS A 119 -7.85 19.38 -1.35
C LYS A 119 -7.47 18.91 0.07
N LEU A 120 -6.29 18.34 0.25
CA LEU A 120 -5.94 17.58 1.46
C LEU A 120 -5.04 18.40 2.41
N ARG A 121 -5.42 18.47 3.69
CA ARG A 121 -4.63 19.11 4.75
C ARG A 121 -3.43 18.21 5.09
N LYS A 122 -2.20 18.65 4.74
CA LYS A 122 -0.97 17.83 4.84
C LYS A 122 -0.66 17.25 6.22
N ALA A 123 -1.07 17.93 7.30
CA ALA A 123 -0.78 17.52 8.67
C ALA A 123 -1.80 16.53 9.25
N LEU A 124 -2.85 16.18 8.50
CA LEU A 124 -3.96 15.37 8.99
C LEU A 124 -4.02 13.99 8.33
N PRO A 125 -4.73 13.01 8.93
CA PRO A 125 -4.85 11.66 8.39
C PRO A 125 -5.31 11.59 6.93
N GLU A 126 -6.13 12.52 6.44
CA GLU A 126 -6.54 12.51 5.03
C GLU A 126 -5.39 12.67 4.04
N SER A 127 -4.27 13.27 4.45
CA SER A 127 -3.07 13.36 3.60
C SER A 127 -2.49 12.00 3.20
N ASN A 128 -2.78 10.94 3.98
CA ASN A 128 -2.39 9.57 3.70
C ASN A 128 -3.08 9.02 2.42
N LEU A 129 -4.17 9.66 1.96
CA LEU A 129 -4.78 9.35 0.65
C LEU A 129 -3.85 9.78 -0.51
N ALA A 130 -3.10 10.87 -0.38
CA ALA A 130 -2.19 11.34 -1.42
C ALA A 130 -0.88 10.54 -1.51
N SER A 131 -0.53 9.78 -0.47
CA SER A 131 0.50 8.76 -0.54
C SER A 131 -0.06 7.37 -0.91
N GLY A 132 -1.39 7.20 -1.00
CA GLY A 132 -2.03 5.92 -1.29
C GLY A 132 -1.93 4.90 -0.14
N THR A 133 -1.66 5.36 1.08
CA THR A 133 -1.61 4.53 2.30
C THR A 133 -2.87 4.72 3.15
N ALA A 134 -3.97 5.11 2.51
CA ALA A 134 -5.29 5.23 3.09
C ALA A 134 -6.35 4.98 2.01
N VAL A 135 -7.55 4.65 2.46
CA VAL A 135 -8.73 4.47 1.63
C VAL A 135 -9.95 5.09 2.33
N ARG A 136 -11.01 5.35 1.57
CA ARG A 136 -12.33 5.71 2.10
C ARG A 136 -13.36 4.67 1.76
N ILE A 137 -14.12 4.23 2.76
CA ILE A 137 -15.30 3.37 2.63
C ILE A 137 -16.52 4.19 3.09
N ARG A 138 -17.58 4.26 2.28
CA ARG A 138 -18.73 5.19 2.43
C ARG A 138 -18.27 6.67 2.55
N PRO A 139 -17.62 7.25 1.51
CA PRO A 139 -17.12 8.62 1.56
C PRO A 139 -18.22 9.63 1.92
N GLY A 140 -17.98 10.44 2.95
CA GLY A 140 -18.96 11.38 3.51
C GLY A 140 -19.47 10.99 4.90
N ALA A 141 -19.18 9.78 5.39
CA ALA A 141 -19.35 9.44 6.81
C ALA A 141 -18.29 10.17 7.66
N SER A 142 -18.57 11.42 8.04
CA SER A 142 -17.71 12.32 8.83
C SER A 142 -18.30 12.68 10.20
N ALA A 143 -19.06 11.77 10.79
CA ALA A 143 -19.69 11.91 12.10
C ALA A 143 -19.76 10.54 12.79
N LYS A 144 -19.82 10.49 14.13
CA LYS A 144 -19.92 9.23 14.88
C LYS A 144 -21.32 8.63 14.80
N GLY A 145 -21.40 7.30 14.77
CA GLY A 145 -22.65 6.53 14.81
C GLY A 145 -23.18 6.10 13.44
N GLY A 146 -22.34 6.09 12.40
CA GLY A 146 -22.70 5.58 11.07
C GLY A 146 -22.61 4.06 10.94
N LEU A 147 -22.34 3.32 12.02
CA LEU A 147 -22.33 1.86 12.08
C LEU A 147 -23.28 1.38 13.18
N PHE A 148 -24.02 0.31 12.94
CA PHE A 148 -24.75 -0.38 13.99
C PHE A 148 -23.79 -1.04 15.00
N PRO A 149 -24.18 -1.29 16.26
CA PRO A 149 -23.25 -1.81 17.27
C PRO A 149 -22.55 -3.13 16.91
N LEU A 150 -23.22 -4.02 16.16
CA LEU A 150 -22.61 -5.25 15.67
C LEU A 150 -21.65 -5.00 14.49
N GLN A 151 -21.95 -4.03 13.63
CA GLN A 151 -21.06 -3.61 12.55
C GLN A 151 -19.78 -2.98 13.08
N GLU A 152 -19.87 -2.08 14.07
CA GLU A 152 -18.68 -1.53 14.72
C GLU A 152 -17.87 -2.63 15.41
N LEU A 153 -18.52 -3.56 16.13
CA LEU A 153 -17.82 -4.69 16.77
C LEU A 153 -17.06 -5.55 15.74
N THR A 154 -17.67 -5.88 14.61
CA THR A 154 -16.99 -6.61 13.52
C THR A 154 -15.85 -5.79 12.93
N LEU A 155 -16.02 -4.47 12.74
CA LEU A 155 -14.95 -3.59 12.30
C LEU A 155 -13.78 -3.58 13.29
N ARG A 156 -14.04 -3.54 14.61
CA ARG A 156 -12.98 -3.61 15.62
C ARG A 156 -12.21 -4.93 15.55
N ASP A 157 -12.88 -6.04 15.25
CA ASP A 157 -12.23 -7.34 15.07
C ASP A 157 -11.30 -7.36 13.83
N ILE A 158 -11.73 -6.75 12.72
CA ILE A 158 -10.92 -6.60 11.49
C ILE A 158 -9.68 -5.75 11.75
N LEU A 159 -9.82 -4.62 12.46
CA LEU A 159 -8.68 -3.76 12.84
C LEU A 159 -7.74 -4.45 13.83
N ALA A 160 -8.27 -5.29 14.73
CA ALA A 160 -7.47 -6.10 15.65
C ALA A 160 -6.69 -7.22 14.92
N ASP A 161 -7.23 -7.78 13.84
CA ASP A 161 -6.48 -8.68 12.96
C ASP A 161 -5.32 -7.97 12.24
N CYS A 162 -5.44 -6.67 11.99
CA CYS A 162 -4.37 -5.80 11.48
C CYS A 162 -3.38 -5.31 12.57
N GLU A 163 -3.48 -5.81 13.81
CA GLU A 163 -2.55 -5.53 14.93
C GLU A 163 -2.28 -4.04 15.20
N GLY A 164 -3.25 -3.17 14.89
CA GLY A 164 -3.13 -1.71 15.04
C GLY A 164 -2.26 -1.01 13.99
N VAL A 165 -1.83 -1.70 12.92
CA VAL A 165 -1.21 -1.07 11.75
C VAL A 165 -2.22 -0.26 10.94
N VAL A 166 -3.50 -0.61 11.01
CA VAL A 166 -4.60 0.18 10.42
C VAL A 166 -5.36 0.91 11.51
N ARG A 167 -5.53 2.21 11.31
CA ARG A 167 -6.35 3.08 12.13
C ARG A 167 -7.61 3.52 11.40
N TRP A 168 -8.67 3.75 12.16
CA TRP A 168 -9.98 4.16 11.69
C TRP A 168 -10.28 5.59 12.14
N GLY A 169 -10.64 6.47 11.22
CA GLY A 169 -10.92 7.87 11.53
C GLY A 169 -12.16 8.08 12.42
N GLY A 170 -12.96 7.05 12.69
CA GLY A 170 -14.03 7.12 13.71
C GLY A 170 -13.51 7.30 15.15
N ASP A 171 -12.24 6.96 15.41
CA ASP A 171 -11.58 7.14 16.70
C ASP A 171 -10.79 8.45 16.82
N ASP A 172 -10.51 9.13 15.71
CA ASP A 172 -9.77 10.40 15.71
C ASP A 172 -10.58 11.56 16.32
N ASP A 173 -9.86 12.59 16.80
CA ASP A 173 -10.45 13.83 17.32
C ASP A 173 -11.35 14.52 16.28
N GLU A 174 -10.84 14.68 15.05
CA GLU A 174 -11.64 15.13 13.90
C GLU A 174 -12.24 13.90 13.20
N VAL A 175 -13.43 13.52 13.64
CA VAL A 175 -14.10 12.26 13.27
C VAL A 175 -14.29 12.09 11.77
N ASN A 176 -13.78 10.97 11.26
CA ASN A 176 -13.91 10.56 9.87
C ASN A 176 -14.16 9.05 9.75
N GLU A 177 -15.36 8.58 10.08
CA GLU A 177 -15.74 7.15 10.00
C GLU A 177 -15.54 6.52 8.61
N SER A 178 -15.47 7.32 7.54
CA SER A 178 -15.14 6.79 6.22
C SER A 178 -13.65 6.47 6.02
N LEU A 179 -12.73 7.02 6.82
CA LEU A 179 -11.29 6.97 6.57
C LEU A 179 -10.62 5.78 7.27
N PHE A 180 -9.81 5.03 6.50
CA PHE A 180 -8.94 3.96 6.99
C PHE A 180 -7.52 4.18 6.50
N TYR A 181 -6.51 4.13 7.37
CA TYR A 181 -5.14 4.47 7.02
C TYR A 181 -4.08 3.68 7.77
N ILE A 182 -2.89 3.57 7.18
CA ILE A 182 -1.72 2.96 7.80
C ILE A 182 -1.15 3.90 8.87
N ASP A 183 -1.17 3.46 10.12
CA ASP A 183 -0.71 4.19 11.31
C ASP A 183 0.76 3.85 11.65
N ALA A 184 1.58 3.94 10.62
CA ALA A 184 2.97 3.52 10.61
C ALA A 184 3.75 4.17 9.45
N GLY A 185 5.03 4.44 9.67
CA GLY A 185 5.95 4.94 8.64
C GLY A 185 6.40 3.85 7.65
N PRO A 186 7.06 4.23 6.54
CA PRO A 186 7.54 3.30 5.53
C PRO A 186 8.56 2.27 6.04
N ASP A 187 9.32 2.62 7.08
CA ASP A 187 10.37 1.77 7.66
C ASP A 187 9.89 0.99 8.91
N ASP A 188 8.59 1.01 9.23
CA ASP A 188 8.03 0.37 10.42
C ASP A 188 7.80 -1.14 10.20
N VAL A 189 8.56 -1.96 10.92
CA VAL A 189 8.52 -3.44 10.86
C VAL A 189 7.13 -4.03 11.16
N ARG A 190 6.23 -3.30 11.84
CA ARG A 190 4.85 -3.76 12.07
C ARG A 190 4.09 -3.93 10.75
N VAL A 191 4.34 -3.09 9.75
CA VAL A 191 3.68 -3.15 8.44
C VAL A 191 4.00 -4.47 7.75
N THR A 192 5.28 -4.79 7.57
CA THR A 192 5.70 -6.06 6.95
C THR A 192 5.27 -7.28 7.78
N LYS A 193 5.35 -7.22 9.12
CA LYS A 193 4.87 -8.32 9.98
C LYS A 193 3.39 -8.65 9.76
N VAL A 194 2.54 -7.63 9.66
CA VAL A 194 1.10 -7.83 9.40
C VAL A 194 0.89 -8.32 7.96
N ALA A 195 1.59 -7.76 6.97
CA ALA A 195 1.51 -8.23 5.59
C ALA A 195 1.94 -9.70 5.44
N ASP A 196 3.02 -10.13 6.08
CA ASP A 196 3.48 -11.53 6.07
C ASP A 196 2.44 -12.48 6.67
N LYS A 197 1.81 -12.09 7.78
CA LYS A 197 0.68 -12.82 8.40
C LYS A 197 -0.51 -12.94 7.45
N LEU A 198 -0.93 -11.84 6.83
CA LEU A 198 -2.04 -11.84 5.88
C LEU A 198 -1.73 -12.69 4.64
N ARG A 199 -0.48 -12.68 4.17
CA ARG A 199 0.00 -13.53 3.06
C ARG A 199 -0.03 -15.02 3.44
N GLY A 200 0.26 -15.34 4.70
CA GLY A 200 0.10 -16.69 5.25
C GLY A 200 -1.37 -17.15 5.25
N TRP A 201 -2.29 -16.26 5.61
CA TRP A 201 -3.74 -16.52 5.58
C TRP A 201 -4.27 -16.72 4.16
N ASP A 202 -3.95 -15.84 3.21
CA ASP A 202 -4.39 -16.00 1.81
C ASP A 202 -3.79 -17.25 1.14
N ALA A 203 -2.68 -17.79 1.67
CA ALA A 203 -2.10 -19.08 1.26
C ALA A 203 -2.71 -20.32 1.96
N THR A 204 -3.53 -20.13 3.00
CA THR A 204 -4.03 -21.21 3.87
C THR A 204 -5.56 -21.32 3.81
N PRO A 205 -6.12 -22.36 3.14
CA PRO A 205 -7.55 -22.54 3.04
C PRO A 205 -8.23 -22.63 4.41
N GLY A 206 -9.22 -21.76 4.66
CA GLY A 206 -9.92 -21.67 5.95
C GLY A 206 -9.37 -20.61 6.90
N GLU A 207 -8.37 -19.83 6.50
CA GLU A 207 -7.88 -18.64 7.22
C GLU A 207 -8.18 -17.33 6.46
N GLY A 208 -8.09 -16.20 7.15
CA GLY A 208 -8.24 -14.87 6.55
C GLY A 208 -9.67 -14.40 6.27
N ALA A 209 -9.84 -13.63 5.20
CA ALA A 209 -11.03 -12.83 4.93
C ALA A 209 -12.21 -13.66 4.37
N GLY A 210 -13.39 -13.51 4.99
CA GLY A 210 -14.59 -14.29 4.66
C GLY A 210 -14.73 -15.63 5.41
N VAL A 211 -13.82 -15.92 6.35
CA VAL A 211 -13.95 -17.07 7.27
C VAL A 211 -14.96 -16.73 8.35
N THR A 212 -15.93 -17.62 8.60
CA THR A 212 -16.94 -17.42 9.65
C THR A 212 -16.29 -17.41 11.04
N VAL A 213 -16.22 -16.23 11.66
CA VAL A 213 -15.63 -16.03 12.99
C VAL A 213 -16.68 -15.55 14.00
N ASN A 214 -16.64 -16.09 15.22
CA ASN A 214 -17.43 -15.55 16.32
C ASN A 214 -16.74 -14.28 16.86
N VAL A 215 -17.12 -13.11 16.33
CA VAL A 215 -16.66 -11.77 16.79
C VAL A 215 -17.07 -11.46 18.24
N GLN A 216 -18.10 -12.12 18.77
CA GLN A 216 -18.57 -11.95 20.14
C GLN A 216 -17.83 -12.82 21.16
N SER A 217 -16.92 -13.71 20.72
CA SER A 217 -16.11 -14.53 21.61
C SER A 217 -15.21 -13.65 22.51
N PRO A 218 -15.06 -13.96 23.82
CA PRO A 218 -14.38 -13.06 24.76
C PRO A 218 -12.99 -12.62 24.31
N SER A 219 -12.16 -13.55 23.82
CA SER A 219 -10.80 -13.24 23.33
C SER A 219 -10.76 -12.28 22.14
N ARG A 220 -11.78 -12.31 21.25
CA ARG A 220 -11.91 -11.36 20.13
C ARG A 220 -12.39 -9.99 20.59
N ARG A 221 -13.38 -9.95 21.48
CA ARG A 221 -13.83 -8.71 22.11
C ARG A 221 -12.70 -8.02 22.87
N ASP A 222 -11.95 -8.77 23.67
CA ASP A 222 -10.85 -8.22 24.46
C ASP A 222 -9.71 -7.64 23.59
N ARG A 223 -9.39 -8.24 22.43
CA ARG A 223 -8.39 -7.66 21.50
C ARG A 223 -8.92 -6.40 20.80
N ALA A 224 -10.18 -6.42 20.38
CA ALA A 224 -10.87 -5.30 19.75
C ALA A 224 -10.96 -4.10 20.71
N ASP A 225 -11.42 -4.33 21.94
CA ASP A 225 -11.59 -3.30 22.97
C ASP A 225 -10.24 -2.74 23.45
N ARG A 226 -9.18 -3.57 23.53
CA ARG A 226 -7.82 -3.09 23.81
C ARG A 226 -7.30 -2.18 22.70
N LEU A 227 -7.47 -2.57 21.43
CA LEU A 227 -7.02 -1.75 20.30
C LEU A 227 -7.80 -0.43 20.23
N ALA A 228 -9.13 -0.48 20.37
CA ALA A 228 -9.98 0.70 20.34
C ALA A 228 -9.63 1.71 21.45
N ARG A 229 -9.21 1.26 22.65
CA ARG A 229 -8.67 2.16 23.68
C ARG A 229 -7.34 2.78 23.25
N ALA A 230 -6.38 1.96 22.83
CA ALA A 230 -5.07 2.44 22.40
C ALA A 230 -5.15 3.45 21.24
N GLN A 231 -6.08 3.27 20.29
CA GLN A 231 -6.31 4.19 19.18
C GLN A 231 -7.04 5.48 19.57
N ARG A 232 -7.77 5.52 20.68
CA ARG A 232 -8.42 6.75 21.18
C ARG A 232 -7.55 7.55 22.17
N GLU A 233 -6.45 6.94 22.63
CA GLU A 233 -5.53 7.52 23.63
C GLU A 233 -4.23 8.07 23.01
N GLY A 234 -3.94 7.72 21.75
CA GLY A 234 -2.75 8.16 21.00
C GLY A 234 -3.10 8.84 19.69
#